data_AF-A0A7S9D914-F1
#
_entry.id   AF-A0A7S9D914-F1
#
_cell.length_a   1.000
_cell.length_b   1.000
_cell.length_c   1.000
_cell.angle_alpha   90.00
_cell.angle_beta   90.00
_cell.angle_gamma   90.00
#
_symmetry.space_group_name_H-M   'P 1'
#
loop_
_entity.id
_entity.type
_entity.pdbx_description
1 polymer ?
#
loop_
_entity_poly.entity_id
_entity_poly.type
_entity_poly.pdbx_seq_one_letter_code
_entity_poly.pdbx_strand_id
1 'polypeptide(L)'
;MLVPEFDPDHFPGVHAYNFGGVRLPPPDSTVLPRDHWNFGVVDRLFHHVRHAIGSSRGTFGLFGNSAGAQFVLRYLALNEAACVDLAVAANCGVYMLPNLTAEYPSGMGGIGLSADDLRRYLGRPLVILLGDADNDPAAPDLPRWDEAMAQGPHRLARGLWHFEHCTKLAKGLGMELGWRLEIALGAGHVDQRIYDQGANILSD
;
A
#
# COMPACT_ATOMS: atom_id res chain seq x y z
N MET A 1 -1.10 9.88 -17.14
CA MET A 1 -1.01 8.69 -16.28
C MET A 1 0.34 8.03 -16.52
N LEU A 2 1.03 7.63 -15.45
CA LEU A 2 2.25 6.84 -15.55
C LEU A 2 1.95 5.45 -14.98
N VAL A 3 2.34 4.40 -15.70
CA VAL A 3 2.16 3.01 -15.27
C VAL A 3 3.52 2.33 -15.40
N PRO A 4 4.36 2.35 -14.36
CA PRO A 4 5.66 1.70 -14.40
C PRO A 4 5.48 0.18 -14.46
N GLU A 5 6.25 -0.46 -15.34
CA GLU A 5 6.38 -1.91 -15.39
C GLU A 5 7.44 -2.38 -14.39
N PHE A 6 7.09 -3.37 -13.57
CA PHE A 6 8.04 -4.08 -12.72
C PHE A 6 8.30 -5.45 -13.34
N ASP A 7 9.36 -5.52 -14.12
CA ASP A 7 9.73 -6.73 -14.85
C ASP A 7 10.07 -7.90 -13.90
N PRO A 8 9.54 -9.12 -14.11
CA PRO A 8 9.75 -10.26 -13.21
C PRO A 8 11.20 -10.70 -13.04
N ASP A 9 12.07 -10.48 -14.04
CA ASP A 9 13.49 -10.86 -13.94
C ASP A 9 14.23 -9.95 -12.95
N HIS A 10 13.78 -8.69 -12.85
CA HIS A 10 14.36 -7.69 -11.96
C HIS A 10 13.65 -7.58 -10.60
N PHE A 11 12.35 -7.92 -10.56
CA PHE A 11 11.51 -7.87 -9.36
C PHE A 11 10.82 -9.22 -9.08
N PRO A 12 11.60 -10.28 -8.81
CA PRO A 12 11.04 -11.62 -8.69
C PRO A 12 10.17 -11.79 -7.44
N GLY A 13 8.88 -12.07 -7.67
CA GLY A 13 7.94 -12.50 -6.65
C GLY A 13 7.58 -11.46 -5.59
N VAL A 14 6.90 -11.92 -4.54
CA VAL A 14 6.28 -11.06 -3.52
C VAL A 14 7.30 -10.27 -2.72
N HIS A 15 8.49 -10.84 -2.46
CA HIS A 15 9.53 -10.16 -1.67
C HIS A 15 10.14 -8.96 -2.41
N ALA A 16 10.35 -9.08 -3.72
CA ALA A 16 10.94 -8.01 -4.51
C ALA A 16 9.89 -6.94 -4.86
N TYR A 17 8.71 -7.32 -5.35
CA TYR A 17 7.70 -6.35 -5.76
C TYR A 17 6.82 -5.90 -4.59
N ASN A 18 5.94 -6.76 -4.06
CA ASN A 18 4.96 -6.38 -3.04
C ASN A 18 5.61 -5.84 -1.76
N PHE A 19 6.71 -6.46 -1.34
CA PHE A 19 7.48 -6.09 -0.14
C PHE A 19 8.70 -5.21 -0.47
N GLY A 20 8.79 -4.74 -1.71
CA GLY A 20 9.72 -3.70 -2.14
C GLY A 20 11.21 -4.02 -1.96
N GLY A 21 11.59 -5.29 -1.86
CA GLY A 21 13.00 -5.68 -1.69
C GLY A 21 13.59 -5.22 -0.36
N VAL A 22 12.77 -4.99 0.66
CA VAL A 22 13.23 -4.52 1.98
C VAL A 22 14.04 -5.59 2.71
N ARG A 23 13.60 -6.84 2.57
CA ARG A 23 14.20 -8.00 3.24
C ARG A 23 14.32 -9.16 2.26
N LEU A 24 15.47 -9.84 2.28
CA LEU A 24 15.67 -11.07 1.51
C LEU A 24 14.64 -12.14 1.92
N PRO A 25 14.17 -12.98 0.98
CA PRO A 25 13.26 -14.06 1.32
C PRO A 25 13.91 -15.04 2.32
N PRO A 26 13.11 -15.76 3.13
CA PRO A 26 13.63 -16.82 3.98
C PRO A 26 14.45 -17.85 3.18
N PRO A 27 15.50 -18.44 3.77
CA PRO A 27 15.85 -18.35 5.20
C PRO A 27 16.72 -17.14 5.58
N ASP A 28 17.29 -16.42 4.62
CA ASP A 28 18.28 -15.36 4.87
C ASP A 28 17.70 -14.23 5.74
N SER A 29 16.55 -13.70 5.34
CA SER A 29 15.83 -12.67 6.10
C SER A 29 16.65 -11.41 6.41
N THR A 30 17.78 -11.16 5.75
CA THR A 30 18.56 -9.92 5.93
C THR A 30 17.79 -8.70 5.42
N VAL A 31 17.77 -7.63 6.22
CA VAL A 31 17.23 -6.33 5.80
C VAL A 31 18.26 -5.64 4.91
N LEU A 32 17.85 -5.30 3.70
CA LEU A 32 18.71 -4.62 2.73
C LEU A 32 18.82 -3.11 3.06
N PRO A 33 19.91 -2.44 2.65
CA PRO A 33 20.04 -1.00 2.74
C PRO A 33 18.86 -0.25 2.10
N ARG A 34 18.46 0.90 2.67
CA ARG A 34 17.27 1.65 2.23
C ARG A 34 17.31 2.10 0.77
N ASP A 35 18.49 2.40 0.24
CA ASP A 35 18.70 2.78 -1.17
C ASP A 35 18.49 1.62 -2.15
N HIS A 36 18.48 0.37 -1.67
CA HIS A 36 18.10 -0.81 -2.45
C HIS A 36 16.59 -1.09 -2.42
N TRP A 37 15.81 -0.40 -1.58
CA TRP A 37 14.37 -0.61 -1.52
C TRP A 37 13.69 -0.03 -2.76
N ASN A 38 12.77 -0.79 -3.34
CA ASN A 38 12.14 -0.47 -4.62
C ASN A 38 11.19 0.73 -4.53
N PHE A 39 10.71 1.05 -3.33
CA PHE A 39 9.75 2.13 -3.09
C PHE A 39 10.26 3.50 -3.57
N GLY A 40 11.56 3.77 -3.49
CA GLY A 40 12.15 5.04 -3.95
C GLY A 40 12.04 5.27 -5.47
N VAL A 41 11.66 4.25 -6.26
CA VAL A 41 11.46 4.39 -7.71
C VAL A 41 10.34 5.36 -8.06
N VAL A 42 9.31 5.48 -7.20
CA VAL A 42 8.17 6.35 -7.45
C VAL A 42 8.59 7.82 -7.45
N ASP A 43 9.35 8.24 -6.45
CA ASP A 43 9.88 9.61 -6.36
C ASP A 43 10.82 9.92 -7.54
N ARG A 44 11.73 8.97 -7.87
CA ARG A 44 12.65 9.13 -9.00
C ARG A 44 11.90 9.27 -10.33
N LEU A 45 10.89 8.43 -10.56
CA LEU A 45 10.07 8.46 -11.77
C LEU A 45 9.30 9.78 -11.88
N PHE A 46 8.66 10.22 -10.79
CA PHE A 46 7.94 11.50 -10.77
C PHE A 46 8.86 12.67 -11.12
N HIS A 47 10.02 12.78 -10.46
CA HIS A 47 10.97 13.85 -10.74
C HIS A 47 11.52 13.79 -12.17
N HIS A 48 11.85 12.59 -12.66
CA HIS A 48 12.34 12.39 -14.01
C HIS A 48 11.31 12.85 -15.06
N VAL A 49 10.07 12.35 -14.97
CA VAL A 49 9.01 12.72 -15.94
C VAL A 49 8.66 14.19 -15.84
N ARG A 50 8.53 14.73 -14.62
CA ARG A 50 8.26 16.16 -14.41
C ARG A 50 9.30 17.03 -15.12
N HIS A 51 10.58 16.70 -14.97
CA HIS A 51 11.67 17.40 -15.64
C HIS A 51 11.62 17.21 -17.16
N ALA A 52 11.47 15.97 -17.63
CA ALA A 52 11.50 15.63 -19.06
C ALA A 52 10.41 16.34 -19.88
N ILE A 53 9.22 16.56 -19.30
CA ILE A 53 8.11 17.23 -19.98
C ILE A 53 7.97 18.73 -19.62
N GLY A 54 8.87 19.27 -18.78
CA GLY A 54 8.81 20.66 -18.32
C GLY A 54 7.58 20.99 -17.47
N SER A 55 7.04 20.03 -16.71
CA SER A 55 5.86 20.26 -15.87
C SER A 55 6.21 21.00 -14.58
N SER A 56 5.35 21.94 -14.18
CA SER A 56 5.44 22.64 -12.89
C SER A 56 4.69 21.95 -11.75
N ARG A 57 4.02 20.80 -11.98
CA ARG A 57 3.26 20.11 -10.94
C ARG A 57 4.17 19.66 -9.79
N GLY A 58 3.85 20.07 -8.57
CA GLY A 58 4.58 19.71 -7.35
C GLY A 58 4.21 18.33 -6.81
N THR A 59 2.99 17.87 -7.09
CA THR A 59 2.41 16.65 -6.52
C THR A 59 1.74 15.77 -7.59
N PHE A 60 1.43 14.54 -7.20
CA PHE A 60 0.69 13.57 -8.00
C PHE A 60 -0.18 12.65 -7.13
N GLY A 61 -1.30 12.22 -7.71
CA GLY A 61 -2.13 11.16 -7.15
C GLY A 61 -1.56 9.77 -7.43
N LEU A 62 -1.69 8.85 -6.48
CA LEU A 62 -1.16 7.49 -6.57
C LEU A 62 -2.26 6.45 -6.44
N PHE A 63 -2.36 5.51 -7.37
CA PHE A 63 -3.34 4.43 -7.33
C PHE A 63 -2.65 3.07 -7.40
N GLY A 64 -3.16 2.08 -6.66
CA GLY A 64 -2.76 0.69 -6.80
C GLY A 64 -3.90 -0.27 -6.47
N ASN A 65 -4.07 -1.32 -7.27
CA ASN A 65 -5.04 -2.40 -7.04
C ASN A 65 -4.32 -3.71 -6.67
N SER A 66 -4.89 -4.52 -5.78
CA SER A 66 -4.36 -5.84 -5.41
C SER A 66 -2.91 -5.79 -4.89
N ALA A 67 -1.94 -6.38 -5.60
CA ALA A 67 -0.51 -6.25 -5.27
C ALA A 67 -0.01 -4.80 -5.37
N GLY A 68 -0.57 -3.99 -6.28
CA GLY A 68 -0.29 -2.57 -6.36
C GLY A 68 -0.74 -1.81 -5.10
N ALA A 69 -1.86 -2.21 -4.48
CA ALA A 69 -2.30 -1.61 -3.22
C ALA A 69 -1.31 -1.93 -2.07
N GLN A 70 -0.77 -3.15 -2.04
CA GLN A 70 0.29 -3.52 -1.10
C GLN A 70 1.53 -2.64 -1.27
N PHE A 71 1.90 -2.36 -2.52
CA PHE A 71 3.02 -1.48 -2.85
C PHE A 71 2.75 -0.03 -2.41
N VAL A 72 1.57 0.52 -2.75
CA VAL A 72 1.18 1.90 -2.38
C VAL A 72 1.21 2.09 -0.86
N LEU A 73 0.59 1.19 -0.10
CA LEU A 73 0.57 1.26 1.36
C LEU A 73 1.98 1.25 1.97
N ARG A 74 2.84 0.37 1.46
CA ARG A 74 4.23 0.26 1.94
C ARG A 74 5.08 1.46 1.52
N TYR A 75 4.92 1.96 0.29
CA TYR A 75 5.56 3.18 -0.16
C TYR A 75 5.24 4.37 0.78
N LEU A 76 3.97 4.55 1.13
CA LEU A 76 3.54 5.62 2.03
C LEU A 76 4.08 5.49 3.47
N ALA A 77 4.27 4.25 3.93
CA ALA A 77 4.76 3.95 5.28
C ALA A 77 6.29 4.01 5.39
N LEU A 78 7.00 3.56 4.35
CA LEU A 78 8.45 3.36 4.38
C LEU A 78 9.24 4.54 3.79
N ASN A 79 8.59 5.46 3.08
CA ASN A 79 9.21 6.65 2.50
C ASN A 79 8.57 7.96 2.99
N GLU A 80 9.28 9.06 2.72
CA GLU A 80 8.75 10.42 2.91
C GLU A 80 7.55 10.71 2.03
N ALA A 81 7.49 10.14 0.82
CA ALA A 81 6.37 10.26 -0.13
C ALA A 81 5.82 11.69 -0.26
N ALA A 82 6.71 12.70 -0.21
CA ALA A 82 6.36 14.10 -0.01
C ALA A 82 5.59 14.71 -1.20
N CYS A 83 5.69 14.08 -2.37
CA CYS A 83 5.02 14.52 -3.59
C CYS A 83 3.65 13.83 -3.81
N VAL A 84 3.19 12.95 -2.91
CA VAL A 84 1.85 12.36 -3.00
C VAL A 84 0.84 13.28 -2.33
N ASP A 85 -0.12 13.79 -3.08
CA ASP A 85 -1.24 14.59 -2.55
C ASP A 85 -2.40 13.71 -2.07
N LEU A 86 -2.71 12.64 -2.80
CA LEU A 86 -3.70 11.63 -2.43
C LEU A 86 -3.29 10.27 -2.96
N ALA A 87 -3.49 9.23 -2.15
CA ALA A 87 -3.31 7.84 -2.58
C ALA A 87 -4.61 7.04 -2.49
N VAL A 88 -4.75 6.06 -3.37
CA VAL A 88 -5.83 5.06 -3.37
C VAL A 88 -5.21 3.68 -3.37
N ALA A 89 -5.53 2.88 -2.35
CA ALA A 89 -5.15 1.49 -2.24
C ALA A 89 -6.41 0.62 -2.36
N ALA A 90 -6.57 -0.05 -3.51
CA ALA A 90 -7.77 -0.80 -3.85
C ALA A 90 -7.61 -2.32 -3.69
N ASN A 91 -8.61 -2.98 -3.12
CA ASN A 91 -8.70 -4.46 -3.02
C ASN A 91 -7.38 -5.12 -2.57
N CYS A 92 -6.75 -4.57 -1.55
CA CYS A 92 -5.47 -5.08 -1.06
C CYS A 92 -5.61 -6.51 -0.54
N GLY A 93 -4.74 -7.40 -1.01
CA GLY A 93 -4.76 -8.81 -0.61
C GLY A 93 -4.38 -9.04 0.86
N VAL A 94 -3.43 -8.26 1.38
CA VAL A 94 -2.92 -8.36 2.76
C VAL A 94 -2.25 -7.04 3.15
N TYR A 95 -2.53 -6.56 4.35
CA TYR A 95 -2.03 -5.28 4.84
C TYR A 95 -0.79 -5.48 5.71
N MET A 96 0.15 -4.55 5.63
CA MET A 96 1.20 -4.41 6.64
C MET A 96 0.59 -3.74 7.87
N LEU A 97 0.79 -4.31 9.05
CA LEU A 97 0.24 -3.75 10.28
C LEU A 97 1.02 -2.49 10.69
N PRO A 98 0.35 -1.42 11.13
CA PRO A 98 0.98 -0.24 11.71
C PRO A 98 1.50 -0.54 13.13
N ASN A 99 2.42 -1.50 13.23
CA ASN A 99 2.95 -2.03 14.48
C ASN A 99 4.48 -2.15 14.41
N LEU A 100 5.17 -1.37 15.25
CA LEU A 100 6.64 -1.32 15.33
C LEU A 100 7.27 -2.55 16.01
N THR A 101 6.49 -3.38 16.71
CA THR A 101 7.00 -4.60 17.36
C THR A 101 6.86 -5.85 16.49
N ALA A 102 6.02 -5.81 15.45
CA ALA A 102 5.88 -6.89 14.49
C ALA A 102 6.88 -6.69 13.34
N GLU A 103 7.73 -7.68 13.09
CA GLU A 103 8.75 -7.62 12.04
C GLU A 103 8.15 -7.42 10.64
N TYR A 104 8.87 -6.68 9.81
CA TYR A 104 8.58 -6.57 8.37
C TYR A 104 8.72 -7.94 7.68
N PRO A 105 7.78 -8.38 6.80
CA PRO A 105 6.78 -7.58 6.09
C PRO A 105 5.36 -7.52 6.72
N SER A 106 5.15 -8.19 7.86
CA SER A 106 3.85 -8.25 8.55
C SER A 106 3.56 -6.99 9.36
N GLY A 107 4.61 -6.34 9.89
CA GLY A 107 4.53 -5.03 10.56
C GLY A 107 5.62 -4.06 10.13
N MET A 108 5.85 -3.04 10.95
CA MET A 108 6.82 -1.96 10.73
C MET A 108 8.14 -2.15 11.51
N GLY A 109 8.28 -3.26 12.23
CA GLY A 109 9.45 -3.59 13.06
C GLY A 109 10.64 -4.12 12.25
N GLY A 110 11.82 -4.07 12.87
CA GLY A 110 13.06 -4.64 12.33
C GLY A 110 13.72 -3.86 11.19
N ILE A 111 13.11 -2.74 10.74
CA ILE A 111 13.56 -1.98 9.55
C ILE A 111 13.86 -0.50 9.86
N GLY A 112 14.06 -0.18 11.14
CA GLY A 112 14.47 1.15 11.59
C GLY A 112 13.41 2.24 11.44
N LEU A 113 12.12 1.87 11.48
CA LEU A 113 11.03 2.84 11.57
C LEU A 113 10.79 3.24 13.03
N SER A 114 10.38 4.49 13.22
CA SER A 114 10.15 5.13 14.51
C SER A 114 8.65 5.35 14.78
N ALA A 115 8.32 5.80 15.99
CA ALA A 115 6.97 6.25 16.32
C ALA A 115 6.50 7.41 15.44
N ASP A 116 7.41 8.29 15.01
CA ASP A 116 7.09 9.40 14.13
C ASP A 116 6.78 8.93 12.71
N ASP A 117 7.48 7.91 12.20
CA ASP A 117 7.16 7.28 10.92
C ASP A 117 5.76 6.65 10.95
N LEU A 118 5.42 5.97 12.04
CA LEU A 118 4.09 5.41 12.28
C LEU A 118 3.00 6.50 12.30
N ARG A 119 3.21 7.58 13.06
CA ARG A 119 2.25 8.70 13.12
C ARG A 119 2.10 9.36 11.75
N ARG A 120 3.20 9.56 11.01
CA ARG A 120 3.18 10.09 9.65
C ARG A 120 2.37 9.20 8.72
N TYR A 121 2.55 7.87 8.79
CA TYR A 121 1.79 6.92 7.99
C TYR A 121 0.28 6.99 8.27
N LEU A 122 -0.12 6.99 9.55
CA LEU A 122 -1.54 7.11 9.94
C LEU A 122 -2.15 8.47 9.56
N GLY A 123 -1.33 9.52 9.46
CA GLY A 123 -1.76 10.85 9.03
C GLY A 123 -1.81 11.08 7.52
N ARG A 124 -1.44 10.10 6.68
CA ARG A 124 -1.42 10.28 5.22
C ARG A 124 -2.83 10.47 4.63
N PRO A 125 -3.00 11.31 3.60
CA PRO A 125 -4.21 11.33 2.78
C PRO A 125 -4.28 10.06 1.92
N LEU A 126 -5.03 9.07 2.39
CA LEU A 126 -5.14 7.75 1.77
C LEU A 126 -6.60 7.30 1.73
N VAL A 127 -7.03 6.71 0.62
CA VAL A 127 -8.32 6.05 0.50
C VAL A 127 -8.12 4.55 0.38
N ILE A 128 -8.74 3.80 1.29
CA ILE A 128 -8.93 2.36 1.15
C ILE A 128 -10.19 2.16 0.30
N LEU A 129 -10.03 1.67 -0.93
CA LEU A 129 -11.13 1.44 -1.87
C LEU A 129 -11.42 -0.06 -1.96
N LEU A 130 -12.63 -0.49 -1.63
CA LEU A 130 -12.98 -1.91 -1.59
C LEU A 130 -14.16 -2.21 -2.51
N GLY A 131 -14.01 -3.20 -3.37
CA GLY A 131 -15.13 -3.83 -4.06
C GLY A 131 -15.88 -4.75 -3.11
N ASP A 132 -17.20 -4.56 -2.97
CA ASP A 132 -18.01 -5.40 -2.08
C ASP A 132 -18.18 -6.86 -2.57
N ALA A 133 -17.89 -7.11 -3.86
CA ALA A 133 -17.89 -8.43 -4.46
C ALA A 133 -16.50 -9.10 -4.48
N ASP A 134 -15.44 -8.44 -3.99
CA ASP A 134 -14.13 -9.07 -3.72
C ASP A 134 -14.14 -9.80 -2.36
N ASN A 135 -15.08 -10.74 -2.27
CA ASN A 135 -15.47 -11.44 -1.04
C ASN A 135 -15.34 -12.97 -1.12
N ASP A 136 -14.66 -13.48 -2.16
CA ASP A 136 -14.43 -14.92 -2.32
C ASP A 136 -13.20 -15.40 -1.51
N PRO A 137 -13.36 -16.23 -0.47
CA PRO A 137 -12.24 -16.81 0.28
C PRO A 137 -11.45 -17.85 -0.54
N ALA A 138 -12.04 -18.39 -1.60
CA ALA A 138 -11.42 -19.37 -2.49
C ALA A 138 -10.68 -18.73 -3.68
N ALA A 139 -10.64 -17.40 -3.80
CA ALA A 139 -9.96 -16.71 -4.90
C ALA A 139 -8.50 -17.19 -5.04
N PRO A 140 -8.03 -17.51 -6.27
CA PRO A 140 -6.75 -18.18 -6.48
C PRO A 140 -5.56 -17.36 -5.94
N ASP A 141 -5.57 -16.05 -6.20
CA ASP A 141 -4.48 -15.14 -5.84
C ASP A 141 -4.62 -14.52 -4.43
N LEU A 142 -5.43 -15.12 -3.56
CA LEU A 142 -5.62 -14.65 -2.19
C LEU A 142 -4.48 -15.17 -1.29
N PRO A 143 -3.74 -14.30 -0.58
CA PRO A 143 -2.77 -14.73 0.43
C PRO A 143 -3.45 -15.55 1.54
N ARG A 144 -2.90 -16.73 1.86
CA ARG A 144 -3.46 -17.68 2.86
C ARG A 144 -2.48 -18.12 3.95
N TRP A 145 -1.31 -17.49 4.06
CA TRP A 145 -0.44 -17.71 5.22
C TRP A 145 -1.09 -17.14 6.50
N ASP A 146 -0.65 -17.60 7.66
CA ASP A 146 -1.31 -17.37 8.96
C ASP A 146 -1.57 -15.88 9.23
N GLU A 147 -0.59 -15.01 8.98
CA GLU A 147 -0.72 -13.57 9.20
C GLU A 147 -1.74 -12.92 8.25
N ALA A 148 -1.90 -13.42 7.02
CA ALA A 148 -2.91 -12.93 6.10
C ALA A 148 -4.31 -13.41 6.51
N MET A 149 -4.43 -14.65 6.97
CA MET A 149 -5.69 -15.22 7.44
C MET A 149 -6.17 -14.56 8.74
N ALA A 150 -5.25 -14.10 9.60
CA ALA A 150 -5.57 -13.34 10.80
C ALA A 150 -6.26 -11.99 10.50
N GLN A 151 -6.11 -11.44 9.29
CA GLN A 151 -6.75 -10.19 8.86
C GLN A 151 -8.18 -10.39 8.33
N GLY A 152 -8.56 -11.63 8.01
CA GLY A 152 -9.90 -11.96 7.53
C GLY A 152 -9.92 -12.94 6.34
N PRO A 153 -11.11 -13.46 6.02
CA PRO A 153 -11.28 -14.56 5.06
C PRO A 153 -11.10 -14.16 3.59
N HIS A 154 -11.26 -12.89 3.23
CA HIS A 154 -11.19 -12.36 1.85
C HIS A 154 -10.84 -10.86 1.86
N ARG A 155 -10.55 -10.27 0.69
CA ARG A 155 -9.97 -8.92 0.59
C ARG A 155 -10.88 -7.82 1.14
N LEU A 156 -12.20 -7.91 0.90
CA LEU A 156 -13.17 -6.99 1.50
C LEU A 156 -13.08 -6.98 3.04
N ALA A 157 -13.13 -8.14 3.68
CA ALA A 157 -13.06 -8.25 5.14
C ALA A 157 -11.72 -7.72 5.69
N ARG A 158 -10.61 -8.03 5.00
CA ARG A 158 -9.28 -7.54 5.37
C ARG A 158 -9.19 -6.02 5.32
N GLY A 159 -9.74 -5.39 4.29
CA GLY A 159 -9.75 -3.93 4.15
C GLY A 159 -10.58 -3.24 5.22
N LEU A 160 -11.80 -3.74 5.48
CA LEU A 160 -12.67 -3.21 6.53
C LEU A 160 -12.01 -3.33 7.91
N TRP A 161 -11.48 -4.51 8.22
CA TRP A 161 -10.77 -4.76 9.48
C TRP A 161 -9.56 -3.85 9.64
N HIS A 162 -8.74 -3.70 8.59
CA HIS A 162 -7.53 -2.89 8.65
C HIS A 162 -7.83 -1.41 8.84
N PHE A 163 -8.84 -0.88 8.15
CA PHE A 163 -9.28 0.51 8.33
C PHE A 163 -9.78 0.77 9.76
N GLU A 164 -10.60 -0.13 10.31
CA GLU A 164 -11.07 -0.03 11.70
C GLU A 164 -9.91 -0.13 12.69
N HIS A 165 -8.97 -1.05 12.47
CA HIS A 165 -7.77 -1.21 13.28
C HIS A 165 -6.93 0.08 13.32
N CYS A 166 -6.66 0.67 12.16
CA CYS A 166 -5.89 1.92 12.06
C CYS A 166 -6.65 3.11 12.68
N THR A 167 -7.97 3.15 12.54
CA THR A 167 -8.82 4.18 13.17
C THR A 167 -8.70 4.12 14.70
N LYS A 168 -8.79 2.92 15.28
CA LYS A 168 -8.62 2.71 16.72
C LYS A 168 -7.20 3.06 17.19
N LEU A 169 -6.19 2.67 16.41
CA LEU A 169 -4.79 2.97 16.70
C LEU A 169 -4.52 4.48 16.70
N ALA A 170 -4.94 5.20 15.65
CA ALA A 170 -4.80 6.66 15.57
C ALA A 170 -5.45 7.35 16.77
N LYS A 171 -6.68 6.95 17.12
CA LYS A 171 -7.38 7.45 18.30
C LYS A 171 -6.61 7.18 19.60
N GLY A 172 -6.05 5.98 19.77
CA GLY A 172 -5.21 5.63 20.91
C GLY A 172 -3.92 6.45 21.00
N LEU A 173 -3.43 6.94 19.87
CA LEU A 173 -2.28 7.85 19.76
C LEU A 173 -2.66 9.34 19.88
N GLY A 174 -3.93 9.65 20.16
CA GLY A 174 -4.41 11.02 20.30
C GLY A 174 -4.41 11.82 18.98
N MET A 175 -4.61 11.15 17.84
CA MET A 175 -4.71 11.78 16.54
C MET A 175 -5.91 11.26 15.74
N GLU A 176 -6.34 12.04 14.75
CA GLU A 176 -7.28 11.56 13.74
C GLU A 176 -6.55 10.75 12.67
N LEU A 177 -7.22 9.72 12.14
CA LEU A 177 -6.70 8.96 11.00
C LEU A 177 -6.88 9.81 9.74
N GLY A 178 -5.82 10.00 8.96
CA GLY A 178 -5.89 10.75 7.69
C GLY A 178 -6.56 9.98 6.54
N TRP A 179 -6.97 8.74 6.81
CA TRP A 179 -7.48 7.81 5.80
C TRP A 179 -9.00 7.89 5.67
N ARG A 180 -9.50 7.55 4.49
CA ARG A 180 -10.92 7.35 4.22
C ARG A 180 -11.17 5.92 3.72
N LEU A 181 -12.41 5.47 3.84
CA LEU A 181 -12.89 4.19 3.33
C LEU A 181 -13.99 4.45 2.30
N GLU A 182 -13.85 3.84 1.12
CA GLU A 182 -14.82 3.93 0.03
C GLU A 182 -15.19 2.52 -0.43
N ILE A 183 -16.48 2.28 -0.72
CA ILE A 183 -16.98 1.01 -1.23
C ILE A 183 -17.43 1.18 -2.68
N ALA A 184 -16.92 0.33 -3.56
CA ALA A 184 -17.36 0.20 -4.95
C ALA A 184 -18.41 -0.91 -5.06
N LEU A 185 -19.68 -0.51 -5.14
CA LEU A 185 -20.82 -1.43 -5.11
C LEU A 185 -20.84 -2.38 -6.33
N GLY A 186 -21.00 -3.66 -6.04
CA GLY A 186 -20.96 -4.79 -6.94
C GLY A 186 -19.60 -5.11 -7.57
N ALA A 187 -18.53 -4.37 -7.24
CA ALA A 187 -17.24 -4.49 -7.92
C ALA A 187 -16.41 -5.65 -7.35
N GLY A 188 -15.83 -6.46 -8.25
CA GLY A 188 -14.95 -7.58 -7.89
C GLY A 188 -13.48 -7.20 -7.73
N HIS A 189 -12.60 -8.21 -7.76
CA HIS A 189 -11.17 -8.04 -7.53
C HIS A 189 -10.46 -7.16 -8.59
N VAL A 190 -10.76 -7.43 -9.87
CA VAL A 190 -10.28 -6.68 -11.03
C VAL A 190 -11.52 -6.29 -11.83
N ASP A 191 -11.99 -5.07 -11.62
CA ASP A 191 -13.26 -4.60 -12.16
C ASP A 191 -13.09 -3.14 -12.62
N GLN A 192 -13.68 -2.78 -13.76
CA GLN A 192 -13.61 -1.43 -14.30
C GLN A 192 -14.11 -0.39 -13.29
N ARG A 193 -15.11 -0.74 -12.48
CA ARG A 193 -15.68 0.15 -11.45
C ARG A 193 -14.67 0.57 -10.38
N ILE A 194 -13.71 -0.31 -10.04
CA ILE A 194 -12.63 0.02 -9.10
C ILE A 194 -11.72 1.09 -9.70
N TYR A 195 -11.37 0.95 -10.97
CA TYR A 195 -10.50 1.90 -11.66
C TYR A 195 -11.20 3.24 -11.89
N ASP A 196 -12.47 3.22 -12.31
CA ASP A 196 -13.27 4.43 -12.53
C ASP A 196 -13.46 5.21 -11.22
N GLN A 197 -13.84 4.52 -10.14
CA GLN A 197 -14.00 5.16 -8.83
C GLN A 197 -12.66 5.66 -8.28
N GLY A 198 -11.57 4.90 -8.44
CA GLY A 198 -10.23 5.35 -8.08
C GLY A 198 -9.78 6.60 -8.85
N ALA A 199 -10.07 6.68 -10.15
CA ALA A 199 -9.77 7.84 -10.97
C ALA A 199 -10.59 9.08 -10.55
N ASN A 200 -11.87 8.90 -10.23
CA ASN A 200 -12.73 9.97 -9.71
C ASN A 200 -12.18 10.50 -8.38
N ILE A 201 -11.85 9.61 -7.43
CA ILE A 201 -11.27 9.97 -6.13
C ILE A 201 -9.99 10.80 -6.29
N LEU A 202 -9.13 10.47 -7.26
CA LEU A 202 -7.87 11.19 -7.51
C LEU A 202 -8.04 12.49 -8.32
N SER A 203 -9.25 12.76 -8.84
CA SER A 203 -9.55 13.95 -9.64
C SER A 203 -10.31 15.01 -8.86
N ASP A 204 -10.84 14.66 -7.68
CA ASP A 204 -11.51 15.55 -6.72
C ASP A 204 -10.52 16.44 -5.95
#